data_AF-A0A831WRU8-F1
#
_entry.id   AF-A0A831WRU8-F1
#
_cell.length_a   1.000
_cell.length_b   1.000
_cell.length_c   1.000
_cell.angle_alpha   90.00
_cell.angle_beta   90.00
_cell.angle_gamma   90.00
#
_symmetry.space_group_name_H-M   'P 1'
#
loop_
_entity.id
_entity.type
_entity.pdbx_description
1 polymer ?
#
loop_
_entity_poly.entity_id
_entity_poly.type
_entity_poly.pdbx_seq_one_letter_code
_entity_poly.pdbx_strand_id
1 'polypeptide(L)'
;MFAEGVTAELLSELCQQCGKCCMTMTFDGGRVTEEERDTIRWMELHGLKIDYFHRGGRLYYAFTVPMRCQELEEKDGRFRCRIYQTRPQMCRDYDGSQDGPAGVPDCLWRTVMVQIQK
;
A
#
# COMPACT_ATOMS: atom_id res chain seq x y z
N MET A 1 -4.79 -12.57 14.12
CA MET A 1 -4.43 -12.38 15.54
C MET A 1 -3.21 -11.49 15.57
N PHE A 2 -3.31 -10.31 16.19
CA PHE A 2 -2.16 -9.42 16.37
C PHE A 2 -1.16 -10.07 17.33
N ALA A 3 0.14 -9.82 17.16
CA ALA A 3 1.17 -10.26 18.10
C ALA A 3 0.88 -9.68 19.50
N GLU A 4 1.29 -10.37 20.57
CA GLU A 4 1.14 -9.86 21.94
C GLU A 4 1.71 -8.43 22.05
N GLY A 5 0.91 -7.50 22.58
CA GLY A 5 1.31 -6.10 22.79
C GLY A 5 0.93 -5.10 21.69
N VAL A 6 0.32 -5.54 20.59
CA VAL A 6 -0.08 -4.65 19.49
C VAL A 6 -1.56 -4.29 19.63
N THR A 7 -1.84 -3.02 19.94
CA THR A 7 -3.21 -2.48 20.06
C THR A 7 -3.65 -1.77 18.78
N ALA A 8 -4.96 -1.63 18.57
CA ALA A 8 -5.51 -0.85 17.47
C ALA A 8 -5.08 0.63 17.53
N GLU A 9 -4.90 1.16 18.75
CA GLU A 9 -4.41 2.51 19.00
C GLU A 9 -2.96 2.68 18.50
N LEU A 10 -2.07 1.74 18.81
CA LEU A 10 -0.68 1.78 18.33
C LEU A 10 -0.60 1.73 16.80
N LEU A 11 -1.38 0.85 16.18
CA LEU A 11 -1.46 0.77 14.71
C LEU A 11 -1.96 2.07 14.08
N SER A 12 -2.92 2.71 14.75
CA SER A 12 -3.47 3.99 14.33
C SER A 12 -2.45 5.12 14.41
N GLU A 13 -1.64 5.17 15.47
CA GLU A 13 -0.57 6.15 15.62
C GLU A 13 0.52 5.98 14.56
N LEU A 14 0.90 4.75 14.24
CA LEU A 14 1.92 4.45 13.22
C LEU A 14 1.45 4.82 11.80
N CYS A 15 0.17 4.58 11.50
CA CYS A 15 -0.43 5.02 10.23
C CYS A 15 -0.38 6.55 10.10
N GLN A 16 -0.72 7.28 11.18
CA GLN A 16 -0.71 8.74 11.27
C GLN A 16 0.69 9.37 11.37
N GLN A 17 1.75 8.61 11.09
CA GLN A 17 3.12 9.13 11.03
C GLN A 17 3.78 8.90 9.66
N CYS A 18 3.46 7.79 8.98
CA CYS A 18 4.15 7.44 7.73
C CYS A 18 3.55 8.08 6.47
N GLY A 19 2.22 8.13 6.37
CA GLY A 19 1.52 8.63 5.17
C GLY A 19 1.74 7.84 3.87
N LYS A 20 2.47 6.72 3.89
CA LYS A 20 2.95 6.04 2.66
C LYS A 20 1.80 5.49 1.81
N CYS A 21 0.79 4.89 2.43
CA CYS A 21 -0.43 4.46 1.73
C CYS A 21 -1.25 5.63 1.14
N CYS A 22 -1.01 6.85 1.60
CA CYS A 22 -1.66 8.05 1.07
C CYS A 22 -0.86 8.72 -0.06
N MET A 23 0.34 8.23 -0.40
CA MET A 23 1.19 8.81 -1.45
C MET A 23 0.94 8.19 -2.83
N THR A 24 0.45 6.96 -2.86
CA THR A 24 0.26 6.18 -4.08
C THR A 24 -0.98 5.29 -3.95
N MET A 25 -1.52 4.85 -5.09
CA MET A 25 -2.56 3.82 -5.12
C MET A 25 -2.06 2.63 -5.93
N THR A 26 -2.11 1.43 -5.35
CA THR A 26 -1.72 0.20 -6.06
C THR A 26 -2.93 -0.70 -6.26
N PHE A 27 -3.07 -1.23 -7.47
CA PHE A 27 -4.17 -2.10 -7.86
C PHE A 27 -3.65 -3.41 -8.45
N ASP A 28 -4.38 -4.49 -8.23
CA ASP A 28 -4.15 -5.77 -8.90
C ASP A 28 -4.56 -5.62 -10.38
N GLY A 29 -3.62 -5.83 -11.29
CA GLY A 29 -3.83 -5.81 -12.73
C GLY A 29 -4.26 -7.16 -13.31
N GLY A 30 -4.20 -8.22 -12.50
CA GLY A 30 -4.57 -9.56 -12.91
C GLY A 30 -3.43 -10.33 -13.59
N ARG A 31 -3.81 -11.33 -14.37
CA ARG A 31 -2.85 -12.26 -15.00
C ARG A 31 -2.24 -11.62 -16.24
N VAL A 32 -0.92 -11.73 -16.40
CA VAL A 32 -0.24 -11.32 -17.62
C VAL A 32 -0.52 -12.34 -18.73
N THR A 33 -1.44 -12.00 -19.63
CA THR A 33 -1.70 -12.74 -20.89
C THR A 33 -0.92 -12.08 -22.04
N GLU A 34 -0.95 -12.66 -23.24
CA GLU A 34 -0.37 -11.98 -24.42
C GLU A 34 -1.10 -10.66 -24.74
N GLU A 35 -2.43 -10.66 -24.66
CA GLU A 35 -3.27 -9.47 -24.83
C GLU A 35 -2.95 -8.38 -23.80
N GLU A 36 -2.72 -8.78 -22.55
CA GLU A 36 -2.46 -7.83 -21.47
C GLU A 36 -1.12 -7.09 -21.63
N ARG A 37 -0.17 -7.63 -22.39
CA ARG A 37 1.16 -7.01 -22.57
C ARG A 37 1.07 -5.63 -23.22
N ASP A 38 0.17 -5.44 -24.17
CA ASP A 38 -0.01 -4.14 -24.82
C ASP A 38 -0.62 -3.11 -23.86
N THR A 39 -1.59 -3.53 -23.05
CA THR A 39 -2.18 -2.69 -21.98
C THR A 39 -1.14 -2.31 -20.93
N ILE A 40 -0.36 -3.28 -20.44
CA ILE A 40 0.72 -3.04 -19.49
C ILE A 40 1.74 -2.07 -20.08
N ARG A 41 2.13 -2.27 -21.34
CA ARG A 41 3.06 -1.37 -22.03
C ARG A 41 2.52 0.05 -22.14
N TRP A 42 1.24 0.21 -22.47
CA TRP A 42 0.57 1.50 -22.48
C TRP A 42 0.60 2.17 -21.09
N MET A 43 0.36 1.41 -20.01
CA MET A 43 0.45 1.92 -18.63
C MET A 43 1.86 2.40 -18.28
N GLU A 44 2.89 1.62 -18.58
CA GLU A 44 4.30 1.99 -18.36
C GLU A 44 4.66 3.30 -19.08
N LEU A 45 4.19 3.47 -20.32
CA LEU A 45 4.40 4.69 -21.11
C LEU A 45 3.74 5.93 -20.48
N HIS A 46 2.69 5.75 -19.69
CA HIS A 46 2.05 6.82 -18.91
C HIS A 46 2.65 7.02 -17.52
N GLY A 47 3.78 6.36 -17.23
CA GLY A 47 4.53 6.53 -15.99
C GLY A 47 3.98 5.73 -14.80
N LEU A 48 3.11 4.75 -15.06
CA LEU A 48 2.65 3.83 -14.01
C LEU A 48 3.78 2.84 -13.71
N LYS A 49 4.04 2.60 -12.42
CA LYS A 49 4.97 1.55 -12.00
C LYS A 49 4.26 0.21 -12.08
N ILE A 50 4.87 -0.76 -12.75
CA ILE A 50 4.37 -2.15 -12.85
C ILE A 50 5.25 -3.06 -12.00
N ASP A 51 4.62 -3.82 -11.11
CA ASP A 51 5.27 -4.86 -10.32
C ASP A 51 4.74 -6.24 -10.74
N TYR A 52 5.65 -7.13 -11.11
CA TYR A 52 5.32 -8.49 -11.54
C TYR A 52 5.52 -9.50 -10.42
N PHE A 53 4.63 -10.49 -10.32
CA PHE A 53 4.74 -11.55 -9.32
C PHE A 53 4.11 -12.85 -9.82
N HIS A 54 4.53 -13.98 -9.23
CA HIS A 54 4.01 -15.30 -9.58
C HIS A 54 3.00 -15.80 -8.55
N ARG A 55 1.85 -16.32 -9.01
CA ARG A 55 0.84 -16.97 -8.18
C ARG A 55 0.40 -18.27 -8.84
N GLY A 56 0.65 -19.40 -8.19
CA GLY A 56 0.30 -20.73 -8.72
C GLY A 56 0.95 -21.03 -10.09
N GLY A 57 2.22 -20.67 -10.25
CA GLY A 57 2.99 -20.89 -11.50
C GLY A 57 2.61 -19.98 -12.67
N ARG A 58 1.70 -19.02 -12.47
CA ARG A 58 1.29 -18.04 -13.49
C ARG A 58 1.80 -16.64 -13.13
N LEU A 59 2.10 -15.85 -14.16
CA LEU A 59 2.56 -14.46 -14.01
C LEU A 59 1.36 -13.51 -13.85
N TYR A 60 1.44 -12.64 -12.86
CA TYR A 60 0.50 -11.58 -12.56
C TYR A 60 1.23 -10.25 -12.47
N TYR A 61 0.49 -9.15 -12.53
CA TYR A 61 1.03 -7.82 -12.33
C TYR A 61 0.11 -6.98 -11.44
N ALA A 62 0.71 -5.99 -10.79
CA ALA A 62 0.02 -4.89 -10.13
C ALA A 62 0.58 -3.58 -10.68
N PHE A 63 -0.23 -2.53 -10.69
CA PHE A 63 0.19 -1.22 -11.15
C PHE A 63 -0.03 -0.17 -10.07
N THR A 64 0.93 0.75 -9.95
CA THR A 64 0.91 1.84 -8.98
C THR A 64 0.71 3.17 -9.69
N VAL A 65 -0.32 3.90 -9.27
CA VAL A 65 -0.57 5.28 -9.66
C VAL A 65 0.08 6.19 -8.62
N PRO A 66 1.05 7.05 -9.01
CA PRO A 66 1.74 7.97 -8.09
C PRO A 66 0.86 9.18 -7.77
N MET A 67 -0.29 8.93 -7.13
CA MET A 67 -1.28 9.94 -6.80
C MET A 67 -1.33 10.16 -5.29
N ARG A 68 -0.87 11.34 -4.87
CA ARG A 68 -0.98 11.78 -3.48
C ARG A 68 -2.43 12.09 -3.12
N CYS A 69 -2.89 11.56 -1.99
CA CYS A 69 -4.20 11.83 -1.40
C CYS A 69 -4.31 13.30 -0.98
N GLN A 70 -5.44 13.93 -1.30
CA GLN A 70 -5.70 15.33 -0.97
C GLN A 70 -5.90 15.58 0.55
N GLU A 71 -6.21 14.53 1.31
CA GLU A 71 -6.37 14.59 2.77
C GLU A 71 -5.07 14.29 3.54
N LEU A 72 -3.95 14.11 2.84
CA LEU A 72 -2.65 13.90 3.45
C LEU A 72 -2.00 15.25 3.81
N GLU A 73 -2.00 15.56 5.10
CA GLU A 73 -1.26 16.68 5.68
C GLU A 73 0.17 16.26 6.02
N GLU A 74 1.12 17.16 5.81
CA GLU A 74 2.51 17.01 6.21
C GLU A 74 2.91 18.20 7.08
N LYS A 75 3.43 17.92 8.27
CA LYS A 75 3.90 18.94 9.22
C LYS A 75 5.11 18.42 9.98
N ASP A 76 6.20 19.19 9.96
CA ASP A 76 7.46 18.87 10.65
C ASP A 76 8.00 17.47 10.31
N GLY A 77 7.86 17.06 9.03
CA GLY A 77 8.27 15.75 8.52
C GLY A 77 7.37 14.58 8.95
N ARG A 78 6.22 14.85 9.57
CA ARG A 78 5.21 13.85 9.94
C ARG A 78 4.00 13.94 9.03
N PHE A 79 3.45 12.78 8.67
CA PHE A 79 2.32 12.67 7.76
C PHE A 79 1.05 12.26 8.48
N ARG A 80 -0.03 13.04 8.35
CA ARG A 80 -1.32 12.75 8.99
C ARG A 80 -2.47 12.80 7.99
N CYS A 81 -3.39 11.83 8.08
CA CYS A 81 -4.65 11.88 7.36
C CYS A 81 -5.65 12.79 8.11
N ARG A 82 -6.15 13.85 7.48
CA ARG A 82 -7.12 14.78 8.08
C ARG A 82 -8.47 14.14 8.39
N ILE A 83 -8.86 13.13 7.62
CA ILE A 83 -10.13 12.41 7.76
C ILE A 83 -9.96 11.04 8.41
N TYR A 84 -8.94 10.85 9.27
CA TYR A 84 -8.54 9.52 9.75
C TYR A 84 -9.70 8.68 10.31
N GLN A 85 -10.59 9.30 11.09
CA GLN A 85 -11.75 8.65 11.72
C GLN A 85 -12.86 8.31 10.73
N THR A 86 -12.97 9.07 9.62
CA THR A 86 -14.01 8.93 8.60
C THR A 86 -13.45 8.42 7.26
N ARG A 87 -12.25 7.80 7.30
CA ARG A 87 -11.57 7.23 6.12
C ARG A 87 -12.51 6.33 5.32
N PRO A 88 -12.50 6.41 3.98
CA PRO A 88 -13.21 5.45 3.13
C PRO A 88 -12.79 4.00 3.42
N GLN A 89 -13.66 3.04 3.09
CA GLN A 89 -13.42 1.63 3.38
C GLN A 89 -12.08 1.14 2.79
N MET A 90 -11.78 1.50 1.55
CA MET A 90 -10.48 1.19 0.92
C MET A 90 -9.29 1.64 1.77
N CYS A 91 -9.33 2.83 2.38
CA CYS A 91 -8.26 3.32 3.24
C CYS A 91 -8.19 2.62 4.61
N ARG A 92 -9.29 2.00 5.05
CA ARG A 92 -9.34 1.18 6.27
C ARG A 92 -8.78 -0.23 6.02
N ASP A 93 -9.09 -0.78 4.85
CA ASP A 93 -8.61 -2.11 4.41
C ASP A 93 -7.13 -2.07 4.03
N TYR A 94 -6.65 -0.91 3.57
CA TYR A 94 -5.25 -0.65 3.28
C TYR A 94 -4.48 -0.33 4.55
N ASP A 95 -4.44 -1.31 5.45
CA ASP A 95 -3.67 -1.20 6.68
C ASP A 95 -2.17 -1.34 6.35
N GLY A 96 -1.77 -2.10 5.33
CA GLY A 96 -0.36 -2.40 4.98
C GLY A 96 0.12 -3.79 5.44
N SER A 97 -0.80 -4.67 5.84
CA SER A 97 -0.54 -6.05 6.24
C SER A 97 -0.34 -6.96 5.05
N GLN A 98 -0.83 -6.53 3.89
CA GLN A 98 -0.77 -7.30 2.67
C GLN A 98 0.68 -7.43 2.18
N ASP A 99 1.01 -8.61 1.70
CA ASP A 99 2.28 -8.88 1.02
C ASP A 99 2.25 -8.48 -0.45
N GLY A 100 3.44 -8.29 -1.03
CA GLY A 100 3.59 -7.98 -2.43
C GLY A 100 3.28 -6.52 -2.79
N PRO A 101 2.96 -6.24 -4.06
CA PRO A 101 2.83 -4.86 -4.57
C PRO A 101 1.63 -4.11 -4.01
N ALA A 102 0.57 -4.83 -3.64
CA ALA A 102 -0.59 -4.27 -2.96
C ALA A 102 -0.27 -3.88 -1.50
N GLY A 103 0.81 -4.42 -0.93
CA GLY A 103 1.37 -3.99 0.33
C GLY A 103 2.18 -2.71 0.20
N VAL A 104 2.44 -2.07 1.35
CA VAL A 104 3.45 -1.03 1.48
C VAL A 104 4.59 -1.67 2.27
N PRO A 105 5.65 -2.19 1.61
CA PRO A 105 6.67 -3.02 2.28
C PRO A 105 7.34 -2.33 3.46
N ASP A 106 7.43 -1.01 3.40
CA ASP A 106 8.02 -0.13 4.40
C ASP A 106 6.94 0.63 5.23
N CYS A 107 5.72 0.10 5.30
CA CYS A 107 4.69 0.63 6.19
C CYS A 107 5.20 0.61 7.63
N LEU A 108 5.02 1.71 8.37
CA LEU A 108 5.64 1.85 9.70
C LEU A 108 5.16 0.78 10.67
N TRP A 109 3.87 0.46 10.69
CA TRP A 109 3.38 -0.62 11.55
C TRP A 109 3.95 -1.98 11.16
N ARG A 110 4.07 -2.33 9.86
CA ARG A 110 4.72 -3.58 9.43
C ARG A 110 6.16 -3.66 9.92
N THR A 111 6.89 -2.55 9.86
CA THR A 111 8.28 -2.48 10.34
C THR A 111 8.38 -2.70 11.84
N VAL A 112 7.48 -2.09 12.62
CA VAL A 112 7.41 -2.24 14.09
C VAL A 112 6.94 -3.65 14.47
N MET A 113 5.97 -4.23 13.76
CA MET A 113 5.47 -5.59 13.97
C MET A 113 6.57 -6.64 13.82
N VAL A 114 7.43 -6.51 12.79
CA VAL A 114 8.56 -7.43 12.55
C VAL A 114 9.63 -7.31 13.64
N GLN A 115 9.79 -6.13 14.26
CA GLN A 115 10.76 -5.91 15.32
C GLN A 115 10.33 -6.50 16.67
N ILE A 116 9.02 -6.56 16.94
CA ILE A 116 8.46 -7.12 18.19
C ILE A 116 8.47 -8.66 18.19
N GLN A 117 8.54 -9.29 17.01
CA GLN A 117 8.57 -10.76 16.86
C GLN A 117 9.98 -11.38 16.92
N LYS A 118 11.02 -10.57 17.16
CA LYS A 118 12.41 -11.03 17.40
C LYS A 118 12.75 -10.92 18.88
#